data_AF-I9HCK6-F1
#
_entry.id   AF-I9HCK6-F1
#
_cell.length_a   1.000
_cell.length_b   1.000
_cell.length_c   1.000
_cell.angle_alpha   90.00
_cell.angle_beta   90.00
_cell.angle_gamma   90.00
#
_symmetry.space_group_name_H-M   'P 1'
#
loop_
_entity.id
_entity.type
_entity.pdbx_description
1 polymer ?
#
loop_
_entity_poly.entity_id
_entity_poly.type
_entity_poly.pdbx_seq_one_letter_code
_entity_poly.pdbx_strand_id
1 'polypeptide(L)'
;MTGLNEARPVINTCVAIMQEISHINPRASFGFIGANMQDESDVSTKRFRVYRRFMAIYFTEDSFEHFFHIKKSSYLLICKTEFMNHSDLLSDLDEKFKDLYS
;
A
#
# COMPACT_ATOMS: atom_id res chain seq x y z
N MET A 1 15.25 21.01 0.71
CA MET A 1 15.46 19.72 0.01
C MET A 1 16.97 19.49 -0.08
N THR A 2 17.48 18.32 0.32
CA THR A 2 18.92 18.03 0.48
C THR A 2 19.69 17.71 -0.82
N GLY A 3 19.02 17.69 -1.98
CA GLY A 3 19.66 17.47 -3.29
C GLY A 3 20.12 16.02 -3.56
N LEU A 4 19.91 15.09 -2.62
CA LEU A 4 20.43 13.73 -2.70
C LEU A 4 19.55 12.74 -3.50
N ASN A 5 18.34 13.14 -3.90
CA ASN A 5 17.38 12.30 -4.66
C ASN A 5 17.16 10.90 -4.06
N GLU A 6 17.27 10.76 -2.74
CA GLU A 6 17.09 9.48 -2.06
C GLU A 6 15.61 9.23 -1.77
N ALA A 7 15.03 8.22 -2.41
CA ALA A 7 13.64 7.83 -2.17
C ALA A 7 13.43 7.16 -0.80
N ARG A 8 14.47 6.55 -0.23
CA ARG A 8 14.37 5.74 1.00
C ARG A 8 13.92 6.52 2.24
N PRO A 9 14.46 7.72 2.55
CA PRO A 9 13.99 8.50 3.69
C PRO A 9 12.49 8.81 3.62
N VAL A 10 11.98 9.20 2.44
CA VAL A 10 10.56 9.50 2.25
C VAL A 10 9.70 8.26 2.48
N ILE A 11 10.08 7.12 1.91
CA ILE A 11 9.36 5.86 2.11
C ILE A 11 9.36 5.47 3.59
N ASN A 12 10.51 5.59 4.27
CA ASN A 12 10.65 5.27 5.68
C ASN A 12 9.78 6.18 6.57
N THR A 13 9.66 7.47 6.24
CA THR A 13 8.74 8.37 6.94
C THR A 13 7.30 7.90 6.78
N CYS A 14 6.86 7.55 5.56
CA CYS A 14 5.52 7.02 5.35
C CYS A 14 5.28 5.73 6.13
N VAL A 15 6.24 4.80 6.12
CA VAL A 15 6.16 3.56 6.91
C VAL A 15 6.04 3.85 8.40
N ALA A 16 6.86 4.77 8.94
CA ALA A 16 6.82 5.13 10.36
C ALA A 16 5.45 5.72 10.75
N ILE A 17 4.89 6.61 9.92
CA ILE A 17 3.54 7.17 10.13
C ILE A 17 2.48 6.05 10.12
N MET A 18 2.57 5.13 9.16
CA MET A 18 1.63 3.99 9.07
C MET A 18 1.72 3.10 10.31
N GLN A 19 2.92 2.84 10.83
CA GLN A 19 3.12 2.08 12.06
C GLN A 19 2.56 2.81 13.29
N GLU A 20 2.78 4.12 13.40
CA GLU A 20 2.22 4.94 14.48
C GLU A 20 0.68 4.92 14.46
N ILE A 21 0.08 5.09 13.27
CA ILE A 21 -1.38 4.99 13.09
C ILE A 21 -1.88 3.59 13.47
N SER A 22 -1.17 2.53 13.05
CA SER A 22 -1.54 1.15 13.40
C SER A 22 -1.47 0.88 14.90
N HIS A 23 -0.56 1.55 15.61
CA HIS A 23 -0.45 1.44 17.06
C HIS A 23 -1.61 2.15 17.77
N ILE A 24 -1.97 3.36 17.30
CA ILE A 24 -3.07 4.16 17.86
C ILE A 24 -4.43 3.53 17.53
N ASN A 25 -4.57 2.97 16.32
CA ASN A 25 -5.78 2.35 15.83
C ASN A 25 -5.48 0.95 15.27
N PRO A 26 -5.69 -0.11 16.08
CA PRO A 26 -5.49 -1.50 15.65
C PRO A 26 -6.41 -1.95 14.51
N ARG A 27 -7.40 -1.15 14.11
CA ARG A 27 -8.31 -1.41 12.98
C ARG A 27 -7.85 -0.72 11.69
N ALA A 28 -6.75 0.02 11.71
CA ALA A 28 -6.27 0.76 10.56
C ALA A 28 -5.83 -0.18 9.42
N SER A 29 -6.25 0.15 8.21
CA SER A 29 -5.81 -0.49 6.96
C SER A 29 -5.18 0.57 6.06
N PHE A 30 -4.30 0.15 5.15
CA PHE A 30 -3.49 1.07 4.34
C PHE A 30 -3.48 0.64 2.88
N GLY A 31 -3.10 1.57 2.01
CA GLY A 31 -2.95 1.29 0.59
C GLY A 31 -2.09 2.33 -0.11
N PHE A 32 -1.54 1.94 -1.25
CA PHE A 32 -0.80 2.87 -2.11
C PHE A 32 -0.94 2.48 -3.59
N ILE A 33 -0.62 3.45 -4.45
CA ILE A 33 -0.39 3.24 -5.88
C ILE A 33 1.03 3.64 -6.21
N GLY A 34 1.77 2.73 -6.82
CA GLY A 34 3.04 3.05 -7.45
C GLY A 34 2.76 3.72 -8.78
N ALA A 35 2.56 5.04 -8.79
CA ALA A 35 2.34 5.78 -10.03
C ALA A 35 3.52 5.61 -10.99
N ASN A 36 3.22 5.47 -12.27
CA ASN A 36 4.20 5.35 -13.34
C ASN A 36 4.95 6.68 -13.53
N MET A 37 6.22 6.59 -13.91
CA MET A 37 6.97 7.73 -14.42
C MET A 37 6.54 8.06 -15.86
N GLN A 38 6.98 9.22 -16.35
CA GLN A 38 6.91 9.52 -17.77
C GLN A 38 7.57 8.37 -18.56
N ASP A 39 6.89 7.91 -19.62
CA ASP A 39 7.29 6.79 -20.47
C ASP A 39 7.37 5.41 -19.77
N GLU A 40 6.70 5.24 -18.62
CA GLU A 40 6.51 3.95 -17.96
C GLU A 40 5.04 3.52 -18.04
N SER A 41 4.80 2.22 -18.26
CA SER A 41 3.45 1.63 -18.18
C SER A 41 2.93 1.66 -16.74
N ASP A 42 1.62 1.77 -16.58
CA ASP A 42 0.90 1.59 -15.32
C ASP A 42 0.99 0.16 -14.74
N VAL A 43 1.45 -0.82 -15.54
CA VAL A 43 1.63 -2.21 -15.13
C VAL A 43 2.98 -2.39 -14.42
N SER A 44 2.93 -2.85 -13.17
CA SER A 44 4.11 -3.23 -12.37
C SER A 44 5.22 -2.17 -12.35
N THR A 45 4.90 -0.92 -12.03
CA THR A 45 5.84 0.22 -12.06
C THR A 45 7.03 0.02 -11.12
N LYS A 46 8.13 0.76 -11.38
CA LYS A 46 9.31 0.81 -10.51
C LYS A 46 8.94 1.17 -9.07
N ARG A 47 8.09 2.18 -8.88
CA ARG A 47 7.62 2.61 -7.55
C ARG A 47 6.84 1.50 -6.86
N PHE A 48 5.91 0.86 -7.55
CA PHE A 48 5.12 -0.24 -6.99
C PHE A 48 6.01 -1.39 -6.51
N ARG A 49 6.97 -1.82 -7.33
CA ARG A 49 7.89 -2.91 -6.95
C ARG A 49 8.73 -2.58 -5.73
N VAL A 50 9.19 -1.33 -5.62
CA VAL A 50 9.95 -0.87 -4.45
C VAL A 50 9.05 -0.82 -3.22
N TYR A 51 7.95 -0.08 -3.27
CA TYR A 51 7.07 0.12 -2.10
C TYR A 51 6.47 -1.19 -1.59
N ARG A 52 6.09 -2.11 -2.48
CA ARG A 52 5.63 -3.47 -2.14
C ARG A 52 6.64 -4.19 -1.26
N ARG A 53 7.93 -4.07 -1.58
CA ARG A 53 8.99 -4.73 -0.81
C ARG A 53 9.16 -4.11 0.57
N PHE A 54 9.03 -2.79 0.68
CA PHE A 54 9.02 -2.12 1.98
C PHE A 54 7.82 -2.59 2.82
N MET A 55 6.62 -2.58 2.26
CA MET A 55 5.42 -3.01 3.00
C MET A 55 5.53 -4.46 3.50
N ALA A 56 6.02 -5.39 2.68
CA ALA A 56 6.22 -6.78 3.09
C ALA A 56 7.31 -6.98 4.16
N ILE A 57 8.23 -6.02 4.33
CA ILE A 57 9.25 -6.07 5.38
C ILE A 57 8.69 -5.54 6.71
N TYR A 58 7.91 -4.47 6.67
CA TYR A 58 7.49 -3.74 7.88
C TYR A 58 6.12 -4.15 8.43
N PHE A 59 5.28 -4.77 7.61
CA PHE A 59 3.94 -5.23 7.98
C PHE A 59 3.89 -6.74 7.77
N THR A 60 3.67 -7.48 8.85
CA THR A 60 3.70 -8.94 8.84
C THR A 60 2.34 -9.53 8.49
N GLU A 61 2.38 -10.73 7.89
CA GLU A 61 1.17 -11.49 7.57
C GLU A 61 0.40 -11.92 8.83
N ASP A 62 0.98 -11.84 10.03
CA ASP A 62 0.26 -12.13 11.28
C ASP A 62 -0.81 -11.08 11.61
N SER A 63 -0.60 -9.83 11.20
CA SER A 63 -1.49 -8.70 11.52
C SER A 63 -2.22 -8.16 10.29
N PHE A 64 -1.65 -8.33 9.10
CA PHE A 64 -2.19 -7.76 7.85
C PHE A 64 -2.35 -8.81 6.76
N GLU A 65 -3.40 -8.66 5.97
CA GLU A 65 -3.56 -9.33 4.69
C GLU A 65 -3.09 -8.40 3.57
N HIS A 66 -2.31 -8.95 2.63
CA HIS A 66 -1.62 -8.18 1.60
C HIS A 66 -2.23 -8.46 0.22
N PHE A 67 -2.91 -7.47 -0.36
CA PHE A 67 -3.52 -7.57 -1.70
C PHE A 67 -2.82 -6.64 -2.69
N PHE A 68 -2.74 -7.04 -3.95
CA PHE A 68 -2.11 -6.22 -4.98
C PHE A 68 -2.71 -6.45 -6.37
N HIS A 69 -2.83 -5.36 -7.14
CA HIS A 69 -3.32 -5.39 -8.51
C HIS A 69 -2.19 -4.96 -9.46
N ILE A 70 -1.49 -5.94 -10.04
CA ILE A 70 -0.27 -5.69 -10.84
C ILE A 70 -0.54 -4.76 -12.03
N LYS A 71 -1.69 -4.90 -12.69
CA LYS A 71 -2.04 -4.08 -13.87
C LYS A 71 -2.21 -2.59 -13.55
N LYS A 72 -2.50 -2.26 -12.30
CA LYS A 72 -2.74 -0.89 -11.82
C LYS A 72 -1.68 -0.43 -10.83
N SER A 73 -0.67 -1.26 -10.58
CA SER A 73 0.41 -0.97 -9.64
C SER A 73 -0.09 -0.54 -8.26
N SER A 74 -1.20 -1.13 -7.81
CA SER A 74 -1.82 -0.82 -6.51
C SER A 74 -1.58 -1.93 -5.49
N TYR A 75 -1.54 -1.53 -4.22
CA TYR A 75 -1.26 -2.40 -3.09
C TYR A 75 -2.14 -2.02 -1.90
N LEU A 76 -2.63 -3.03 -1.19
CA LEU A 76 -3.51 -2.91 -0.04
C LEU A 76 -2.97 -3.76 1.12
N LEU A 77 -3.00 -3.16 2.31
CA LEU A 77 -2.72 -3.77 3.61
C LEU A 77 -4.00 -3.69 4.42
N ILE A 78 -4.72 -4.81 4.53
CA ILE A 78 -5.96 -4.86 5.30
C ILE A 78 -5.66 -5.46 6.66
N CYS A 79 -6.01 -4.76 7.74
CA CYS A 79 -5.87 -5.33 9.08
C CYS A 79 -6.77 -6.56 9.20
N LYS A 80 -6.21 -7.66 9.71
CA LYS A 80 -6.92 -8.94 9.86
C LYS A 80 -8.17 -8.85 10.72
N THR A 81 -8.16 -8.03 11.76
CA THR A 81 -9.34 -7.84 12.62
C THR A 81 -10.50 -7.22 11.83
N GLU A 82 -10.21 -6.31 10.89
CA GLU A 82 -11.25 -5.73 10.02
C GLU A 82 -11.67 -6.70 8.94
N PHE A 83 -10.72 -7.43 8.36
CA PHE A 83 -10.99 -8.39 7.31
C PHE A 83 -11.94 -9.50 7.78
N MET A 84 -11.75 -10.00 9.00
CA MET A 84 -12.64 -11.01 9.59
C MET A 84 -14.06 -10.50 9.87
N ASN A 85 -14.20 -9.21 10.16
CA ASN A 85 -15.50 -8.61 10.47
C ASN A 85 -16.28 -8.18 9.22
N HIS A 86 -15.61 -8.08 8.08
CA HIS A 86 -16.19 -7.63 6.81
C HIS A 86 -15.67 -8.48 5.64
N SER A 87 -16.29 -9.65 5.42
CA SER A 87 -15.93 -10.56 4.32
C SER A 87 -16.04 -9.92 2.93
N ASP A 88 -16.92 -8.93 2.79
CA ASP A 88 -17.26 -8.29 1.52
C ASP A 88 -16.36 -7.07 1.23
N LEU A 89 -15.43 -6.77 2.14
CA LEU A 89 -14.53 -5.62 2.06
C LEU A 89 -13.66 -5.66 0.80
N LEU A 90 -13.27 -6.85 0.34
CA LEU A 90 -12.44 -6.97 -0.85
C LEU A 90 -13.19 -6.66 -2.14
N SER A 91 -14.45 -7.10 -2.27
CA SER A 91 -15.28 -6.74 -3.41
C SER A 91 -15.52 -5.23 -3.46
N ASP A 92 -15.85 -4.63 -2.32
CA ASP A 92 -16.08 -3.19 -2.19
C ASP A 92 -14.81 -2.38 -2.48
N LEU A 93 -13.65 -2.86 -2.02
CA LEU A 93 -12.37 -2.20 -2.26
C LEU A 93 -11.93 -2.33 -3.71
N ASP A 94 -12.14 -3.46 -4.37
CA ASP A 94 -11.79 -3.63 -5.77
C ASP A 94 -12.66 -2.73 -6.68
N GLU A 95 -13.94 -2.56 -6.35
CA GLU A 95 -14.82 -1.57 -7.01
C GLU A 95 -14.36 -0.14 -6.75
N LYS A 96 -14.14 0.24 -5.48
CA LYS A 96 -13.68 1.60 -5.14
C LYS A 96 -12.30 1.93 -5.70
N PHE A 97 -11.39 0.95 -5.79
CA PHE A 97 -10.08 1.15 -6.41
C PHE A 97 -10.19 1.28 -7.93
N LYS A 98 -11.15 0.62 -8.57
CA LYS A 98 -11.45 0.90 -9.98
C LYS A 98 -11.94 2.34 -10.09
N ASP A 99 -12.92 2.76 -9.30
CA ASP A 99 -13.52 4.10 -9.43
C ASP A 99 -12.58 5.25 -9.10
N LEU A 100 -11.74 5.12 -8.07
CA LEU A 100 -10.82 6.19 -7.66
C LEU A 100 -9.65 6.41 -8.65
N TYR A 101 -9.39 5.44 -9.53
CA TYR A 101 -8.19 5.41 -10.36
C TYR A 101 -8.45 4.93 -11.81
N SER A 102 -9.70 5.07 -12.28
CA SER A 102 -10.11 4.92 -13.69
C SER A 102 -10.03 6.24 -14.44
#